data_AF-A0A959JH05-F1
#
_entry.id   AF-A0A959JH05-F1
#
_cell.length_a   1.000
_cell.length_b   1.000
_cell.length_c   1.000
_cell.angle_alpha   90.00
_cell.angle_beta   90.00
_cell.angle_gamma   90.00
#
_symmetry.space_group_name_H-M   'P 1'
#
loop_
_entity.id
_entity.type
_entity.pdbx_description
1 polymer ?
#
loop_
_entity_poly.entity_id
_entity_poly.type
_entity_poly.pdbx_seq_one_letter_code
_entity_poly.pdbx_strand_id
1 'polypeptide(L)'
;MILREKYTLSNGLKIPKMALGTWFINNHDVVHAVQDAINIGYRHIDTAQAYQNEEGVGRGIKASGINRSELFVTTKLAAEMKSYDQAKAAIEGSLKTLGLDYIDLMIIHS
;
A
#
# COMPACT_ATOMS: atom_id res chain seq x y z
N MET A 1 -8.35 -20.98 0.32
CA MET A 1 -8.78 -19.87 -0.56
C MET A 1 -7.60 -18.95 -0.76
N ILE A 2 -7.23 -18.68 -2.02
CA ILE A 2 -5.95 -18.05 -2.39
C ILE A 2 -5.67 -16.71 -1.67
N LEU A 3 -6.71 -15.95 -1.31
CA LEU A 3 -6.58 -14.67 -0.59
C LEU A 3 -6.02 -14.78 0.84
N ARG A 4 -6.01 -15.98 1.44
CA ARG A 4 -5.41 -16.22 2.77
C ARG A 4 -4.01 -16.80 2.70
N GLU A 5 -3.57 -17.21 1.52
CA GLU A 5 -2.24 -17.79 1.35
C GLU A 5 -1.17 -16.69 1.38
N LYS A 6 0.00 -17.04 1.93
CA LYS A 6 1.12 -16.11 2.10
C LYS A 6 2.42 -16.77 1.65
N TYR A 7 3.37 -15.96 1.18
CA TYR A 7 4.78 -16.33 1.06
C TYR A 7 5.55 -15.82 2.28
N THR A 8 6.73 -16.42 2.53
CA THR A 8 7.68 -15.92 3.53
C THR A 8 8.77 -15.17 2.81
N LEU A 9 8.94 -13.89 3.14
CA LEU A 9 10.04 -13.07 2.65
C LEU A 9 11.35 -13.50 3.33
N SER A 10 12.48 -13.09 2.76
CA SER A 10 13.81 -13.43 3.28
C SER A 10 14.06 -12.95 4.71
N ASN A 11 13.34 -11.92 5.16
CA ASN A 11 13.38 -11.40 6.54
C ASN A 11 12.34 -12.06 7.48
N GLY A 12 11.67 -13.13 7.04
CA GLY A 12 10.68 -13.87 7.82
C GLY A 12 9.26 -13.30 7.80
N LEU A 13 9.04 -12.09 7.28
CA LEU A 13 7.70 -11.50 7.16
C LEU A 13 6.83 -12.32 6.20
N LYS A 14 5.51 -12.35 6.47
CA LYS A 14 4.54 -13.07 5.67
C LYS A 14 3.77 -12.11 4.77
N ILE A 15 3.96 -12.20 3.46
CA ILE A 15 3.27 -11.39 2.46
C ILE A 15 2.10 -12.15 1.84
N PRO A 16 0.88 -11.59 1.74
CA PRO A 16 -0.22 -12.24 1.02
C PRO A 16 0.08 -12.40 -0.46
N LYS A 17 -0.24 -13.58 -1.02
CA LYS A 17 0.07 -13.91 -2.42
C LYS A 17 -0.67 -13.05 -3.45
N MET A 18 -1.84 -12.56 -3.09
CA MET A 18 -2.71 -11.76 -3.95
C MET A 18 -2.82 -10.35 -3.39
N ALA A 19 -2.64 -9.35 -4.25
CA ALA A 19 -2.77 -7.93 -3.90
C ALA A 19 -3.77 -7.23 -4.83
N LEU A 20 -4.42 -6.18 -4.33
CA LEU A 20 -5.07 -5.18 -5.17
C LEU A 20 -4.01 -4.19 -5.65
N GLY A 21 -3.74 -4.15 -6.95
CA GLY A 21 -2.97 -3.08 -7.57
C GLY A 21 -3.86 -1.88 -7.86
N THR A 22 -3.36 -0.67 -7.57
CA THR A 22 -4.14 0.57 -7.65
C THR A 22 -3.72 1.52 -8.77
N TRP A 23 -2.87 1.06 -9.70
CA TRP A 23 -2.42 1.88 -10.82
C TRP A 23 -3.59 2.34 -11.69
N PHE A 24 -3.55 3.60 -12.15
CA PHE A 24 -4.56 4.23 -13.01
C PHE A 24 -5.96 4.42 -12.40
N ILE A 25 -6.15 4.10 -11.12
CA ILE A 25 -7.37 4.49 -10.39
C ILE A 25 -7.15 5.88 -9.82
N ASN A 26 -8.07 6.81 -10.08
CA ASN A 26 -7.95 8.17 -9.52
C ASN A 26 -8.14 8.18 -7.99
N ASN A 27 -7.66 9.23 -7.35
CA ASN A 27 -7.64 9.37 -5.89
C ASN A 27 -9.03 9.35 -5.22
N HIS A 28 -10.10 9.66 -5.97
CA HIS A 28 -11.47 9.57 -5.48
C HIS A 28 -11.98 8.12 -5.52
N ASP A 29 -11.85 7.45 -6.66
CA ASP A 29 -12.45 6.12 -6.88
C ASP A 29 -11.67 4.99 -6.20
N VAL A 30 -10.37 5.19 -5.93
CA VAL A 30 -9.53 4.19 -5.27
C VAL A 30 -10.03 3.87 -3.84
N VAL A 31 -10.76 4.79 -3.21
CA VAL A 31 -11.35 4.59 -1.88
C VAL A 31 -12.28 3.37 -1.91
N HIS A 32 -13.21 3.34 -2.87
CA HIS A 32 -14.17 2.26 -3.02
C HIS A 32 -13.49 0.96 -3.47
N ALA A 33 -12.56 1.05 -4.42
CA ALA A 33 -11.81 -0.13 -4.89
C ALA A 33 -11.08 -0.84 -3.74
N VAL A 34 -10.44 -0.09 -2.83
CA VAL A 34 -9.77 -0.63 -1.65
C VAL A 34 -10.77 -1.23 -0.66
N GLN A 35 -11.88 -0.54 -0.37
CA GLN A 35 -12.92 -1.06 0.53
C GLN A 35 -13.50 -2.39 0.01
N ASP A 36 -13.88 -2.43 -1.26
CA ASP A 36 -14.48 -3.61 -1.87
C ASP A 36 -13.50 -4.79 -1.88
N ALA A 37 -12.24 -4.55 -2.22
CA ALA A 37 -11.20 -5.58 -2.16
C ALA A 37 -11.05 -6.15 -0.74
N ILE A 38 -11.00 -5.29 0.28
CA ILE A 38 -10.90 -5.73 1.67
C ILE A 38 -12.15 -6.52 2.10
N ASN A 39 -13.34 -6.08 1.70
CA ASN A 39 -14.62 -6.74 1.99
C ASN A 39 -14.70 -8.15 1.38
N ILE A 40 -14.19 -8.35 0.17
CA ILE A 40 -14.13 -9.68 -0.47
C ILE A 40 -12.94 -10.53 0.00
N GLY A 41 -12.10 -10.01 0.89
CA GLY A 41 -11.07 -10.78 1.60
C GLY A 41 -9.63 -10.49 1.22
N TYR A 42 -9.35 -9.49 0.37
CA TYR A 42 -7.97 -9.04 0.16
C TYR A 42 -7.39 -8.48 1.46
N ARG A 43 -6.11 -8.75 1.67
CA ARG A 43 -5.33 -8.22 2.80
C ARG A 43 -4.00 -7.61 2.36
N HIS A 44 -3.80 -7.43 1.05
CA HIS A 44 -2.61 -6.81 0.49
C HIS A 44 -3.03 -5.75 -0.53
N ILE A 45 -2.60 -4.51 -0.30
CA ILE A 45 -2.88 -3.36 -1.14
C ILE A 45 -1.55 -2.83 -1.68
N ASP A 46 -1.45 -2.66 -3.00
CA ASP A 46 -0.26 -2.16 -3.69
C ASP A 46 -0.58 -0.82 -4.37
N THR A 47 0.19 0.20 -4.01
CA THR A 47 0.15 1.54 -4.61
C THR A 47 1.56 2.04 -4.91
N ALA A 48 1.70 3.30 -5.30
CA ALA A 48 2.98 3.98 -5.48
C ALA A 48 2.77 5.50 -5.40
N GLN A 49 3.80 6.23 -5.00
CA GLN A 49 3.81 7.70 -5.03
C GLN A 49 3.43 8.24 -6.42
N ALA A 50 3.97 7.61 -7.47
CA ALA A 50 3.71 7.99 -8.87
C ALA A 50 2.25 7.81 -9.30
N TYR A 51 1.43 7.05 -8.56
CA TYR A 51 0.02 6.85 -8.90
C TYR A 51 -0.86 7.99 -8.40
N GLN A 52 -0.32 8.88 -7.55
CA GLN A 52 -0.99 10.08 -7.02
C GLN A 52 -2.34 9.76 -6.33
N ASN A 53 -2.47 8.57 -5.77
CA ASN A 53 -3.70 8.07 -5.16
C ASN A 53 -3.52 7.49 -3.74
N GLU A 54 -2.34 7.69 -3.14
CA GLU A 54 -2.01 7.21 -1.78
C GLU A 54 -3.00 7.73 -0.72
N GLU A 55 -3.47 8.97 -0.84
CA GLU A 55 -4.46 9.54 0.09
C GLU A 55 -5.79 8.77 0.02
N GLY A 56 -6.29 8.49 -1.17
CA GLY A 56 -7.48 7.69 -1.40
C GLY A 56 -7.32 6.26 -0.89
N VAL A 57 -6.15 5.64 -1.10
CA VAL A 57 -5.83 4.32 -0.54
C VAL A 57 -5.91 4.34 0.99
N GLY A 58 -5.30 5.35 1.62
CA GLY A 58 -5.35 5.55 3.07
C GLY A 58 -6.77 5.70 3.61
N ARG A 59 -7.59 6.51 2.94
CA ARG A 59 -9.01 6.67 3.27
C ARG A 59 -9.77 5.36 3.12
N GLY A 60 -9.53 4.60 2.05
CA GLY A 60 -10.16 3.29 1.82
C GLY A 60 -9.82 2.27 2.90
N ILE A 61 -8.54 2.21 3.32
CA ILE A 61 -8.08 1.37 4.44
C ILE A 61 -8.80 1.76 5.73
N LYS A 62 -8.81 3.05 6.09
CA LYS A 62 -9.45 3.52 7.32
C LYS A 62 -10.96 3.23 7.32
N ALA A 63 -11.61 3.44 6.18
CA ALA A 63 -13.05 3.25 6.03
C ALA A 63 -13.46 1.77 5.91
N SER A 64 -12.52 0.84 5.73
CA SER A 64 -12.83 -0.60 5.71
C SER A 64 -13.10 -1.17 7.11
N GLY A 65 -12.72 -0.46 8.17
CA GLY A 65 -12.90 -0.90 9.57
C GLY A 65 -12.06 -2.11 10.00
N ILE A 66 -11.13 -2.57 9.15
CA ILE A 66 -10.22 -3.68 9.47
C ILE A 66 -9.01 -3.14 10.22
N ASN A 67 -8.53 -3.89 11.20
CA ASN A 67 -7.32 -3.52 11.94
C ASN A 67 -6.13 -3.39 10.98
N ARG A 68 -5.36 -2.31 11.11
CA ARG A 68 -4.20 -2.03 10.26
C ARG A 68 -3.19 -3.19 10.24
N SER A 69 -3.03 -3.91 11.36
CA SER A 69 -2.15 -5.08 11.50
C SER A 69 -2.60 -6.31 10.72
N GLU A 70 -3.84 -6.36 10.24
CA GLU A 70 -4.33 -7.43 9.38
C GLU A 70 -4.07 -7.16 7.89
N LEU A 71 -3.65 -5.94 7.54
CA LEU A 71 -3.37 -5.51 6.18
C LEU A 71 -1.86 -5.45 5.93
N PHE A 72 -1.48 -5.74 4.69
CA PHE A 72 -0.14 -5.59 4.15
C PHE A 72 -0.18 -4.49 3.09
N VAL A 73 0.47 -3.36 3.35
CA VAL A 73 0.45 -2.20 2.46
C VAL A 73 1.82 -2.02 1.82
N THR A 74 1.82 -2.06 0.49
CA THR A 74 3.00 -1.82 -0.34
C THR A 74 2.86 -0.47 -1.03
N THR A 75 3.91 0.36 -0.96
CA THR A 75 4.06 1.53 -1.83
C THR A 75 5.46 1.58 -2.42
N LYS A 76 5.69 2.51 -3.35
CA LYS A 76 6.92 2.59 -4.12
C LYS A 76 7.45 4.01 -4.14
N LEU A 77 8.74 4.13 -3.90
CA LEU A 77 9.50 5.37 -3.98
C LEU A 77 9.56 5.83 -5.44
N ALA A 78 9.16 7.06 -5.72
CA ALA A 78 9.18 7.64 -7.05
C ALA A 78 10.58 7.55 -7.69
N ALA A 79 10.63 7.30 -9.00
CA ALA A 79 11.85 6.94 -9.72
C ALA A 79 12.92 8.02 -9.66
N GLU A 80 12.51 9.29 -9.59
CA GLU A 80 13.37 10.47 -9.51
C GLU A 80 14.11 10.62 -8.17
N MET A 81 13.70 9.89 -7.13
CA MET A 81 14.33 9.95 -5.80
C MET A 81 15.59 9.08 -5.79
N LYS A 82 16.75 9.69 -6.01
CA LYS A 82 18.03 8.98 -6.18
C LYS A 82 19.06 9.23 -5.07
N SER A 83 18.72 10.04 -4.07
CA SER A 83 19.57 10.26 -2.89
C SER A 83 18.92 9.75 -1.61
N TYR A 84 19.73 9.57 -0.57
CA TYR A 84 19.27 9.17 0.76
C TYR A 84 18.24 10.15 1.33
N ASP A 85 18.56 11.46 1.32
CA ASP A 85 17.68 12.48 1.90
C ASP A 85 16.36 12.60 1.15
N GLN A 86 16.40 12.48 -0.19
CA GLN A 86 15.19 12.44 -1.02
C GLN A 86 14.34 11.21 -0.69
N ALA A 87 14.95 10.03 -0.62
CA ALA A 87 14.24 8.79 -0.31
C ALA A 87 13.60 8.85 1.09
N LYS A 88 14.35 9.30 2.10
CA LYS A 88 13.86 9.45 3.47
C LYS A 88 12.65 10.39 3.53
N ALA A 89 12.77 11.60 2.96
CA ALA A 89 11.70 12.58 2.96
C ALA A 89 10.46 12.08 2.20
N ALA A 90 10.65 11.38 1.07
CA ALA A 90 9.56 10.82 0.30
C ALA A 90 8.83 9.70 1.05
N ILE A 91 9.54 8.82 1.77
CA ILE A 91 8.93 7.77 2.60
C ILE A 91 8.08 8.38 3.73
N GLU A 92 8.60 9.40 4.42
CA GLU A 92 7.84 10.17 5.42
C GLU A 92 6.59 10.82 4.81
N GLY A 93 6.72 11.34 3.58
CA GLY A 93 5.60 11.86 2.79
C GLY A 93 4.52 10.82 2.50
N SER A 94 4.89 9.61 2.09
CA SER A 94 3.94 8.51 1.86
C SER A 94 3.22 8.09 3.14
N LEU A 95 3.94 7.96 4.27
CA LEU A 95 3.31 7.64 5.57
C LEU A 95 2.23 8.67 5.93
N LYS A 96 2.56 9.96 5.80
CA LYS A 96 1.61 11.05 6.05
C LYS A 96 0.42 11.03 5.08
N THR A 97 0.69 10.81 3.80
CA THR A 97 -0.34 10.85 2.74
C THR A 97 -1.31 9.67 2.86
N LEU A 98 -0.79 8.46 3.12
CA LEU A 98 -1.58 7.27 3.44
C LEU A 98 -2.29 7.39 4.81
N GLY A 99 -1.80 8.25 5.70
CA GLY A 99 -2.27 8.35 7.08
C GLY A 99 -1.97 7.11 7.90
N LEU A 100 -0.77 6.54 7.73
CA LEU A 100 -0.32 5.30 8.38
C LEU A 100 0.94 5.53 9.20
N ASP A 101 1.07 4.79 10.30
CA ASP A 101 2.27 4.83 11.15
C ASP A 101 3.42 3.97 10.60
N TYR A 102 3.10 2.99 9.74
CA TYR A 102 4.08 2.13 9.08
C TYR A 102 3.61 1.62 7.72
N ILE A 103 4.59 1.26 6.89
CA ILE A 103 4.43 0.63 5.57
C ILE A 103 5.04 -0.78 5.65
N ASP A 104 4.35 -1.80 5.15
CA ASP A 104 4.81 -3.19 5.25
C ASP A 104 5.93 -3.49 4.24
N LEU A 105 5.87 -2.86 3.07
CA LEU A 105 6.88 -2.99 2.03
C LEU A 105 7.05 -1.69 1.24
N MET A 106 8.29 -1.20 1.16
CA MET A 106 8.70 -0.07 0.32
C MET A 106 9.59 -0.59 -0.81
N ILE A 107 9.29 -0.23 -2.05
CA ILE A 107 10.03 -0.68 -3.25
C ILE A 107 10.60 0.54 -3.99
N ILE A 108 11.80 0.44 -4.55
CA ILE A 108 12.35 1.45 -5.47
C ILE A 108 11.68 1.27 -6.84
N HIS A 109 10.97 2.29 -7.34
CA HIS A 109 10.04 2.12 -8.48
C HIS A 109 10.73 2.08 -9.86
N SER A 110 11.99 2.48 -9.97
CA SER A 110 12.95 2.16 -11.04
C SER A 110 14.28 2.86 -10.74
#